data_AF-A0A1G9RZM3-F1
#
_entry.id   AF-A0A1G9RZM3-F1
#
_cell.length_a   1.000
_cell.length_b   1.000
_cell.length_c   1.000
_cell.angle_alpha   90.00
_cell.angle_beta   90.00
_cell.angle_gamma   90.00
#
_symmetry.space_group_name_H-M   'P 1'
#
loop_
_entity.id
_entity.type
_entity.pdbx_description
1 polymer ?
#
loop_
_entity_poly.entity_id
_entity_poly.type
_entity_poly.pdbx_seq_one_letter_code
_entity_poly.pdbx_strand_id
1 'polypeptide(L)'
;MFDALRIELQKRGVAEGLIEKAISAGYFLKGWLGSDGKPYFTVSDSLYGNKALSSSFGVDQFAQYLVGESVFDQLPPLNRIRVKNRMELDEYLNCERIKRYVNDGSLTMRGQSSEYMLRRAIPNPVRADALGNEISIIPGSYRQPRDKYYSLEVPIPSDFSIREYCRYFDEENDGYAIYHGFDHMRVEQHYARQTSGLDITFDIDVAIFFATNKSFELPSGSFGYEPVPRGEHAGVIYLFRFGSPSVRRSEFLIERFDFYKRHYPLRILRQICGLPLFGQYERNIAVTDVDTVIELDPDFEMSSVLAPEFMFPSAVEDSFYGQLLSLKDRFPERLADVVEYSWAR
;
A
#
# COMPACT_ATOMS: atom_id res chain seq x y z
N MET A 1 -25.83 6.75 2.14
CA MET A 1 -25.37 5.35 2.33
C MET A 1 -25.24 5.01 3.81
N PHE A 2 -24.50 5.82 4.58
CA PHE A 2 -24.37 5.68 6.03
C PHE A 2 -25.71 5.85 6.79
N ASP A 3 -26.57 6.77 6.36
CA ASP A 3 -27.90 6.94 6.99
C ASP A 3 -28.78 5.70 6.89
N ALA A 4 -28.66 4.93 5.80
CA ALA A 4 -29.40 3.69 5.63
C ALA A 4 -28.93 2.61 6.62
N LEU A 5 -27.61 2.53 6.88
CA LEU A 5 -27.09 1.65 7.92
C LEU A 5 -27.60 2.05 9.31
N ARG A 6 -27.57 3.35 9.62
CA ARG A 6 -28.08 3.89 10.89
C ARG A 6 -29.53 3.46 11.13
N ILE A 7 -30.40 3.69 10.15
CA ILE A 7 -31.81 3.29 10.23
C ILE A 7 -31.97 1.78 10.48
N GLU A 8 -31.24 0.94 9.75
CA GLU A 8 -31.35 -0.51 9.90
C GLU A 8 -30.83 -1.03 11.25
N LEU A 9 -29.77 -0.43 11.79
CA LEU A 9 -29.24 -0.81 13.11
C LEU A 9 -30.12 -0.29 14.26
N GLN A 10 -30.70 0.91 14.14
CA GLN A 10 -31.65 1.45 15.12
C GLN A 10 -32.91 0.58 15.23
N LYS A 11 -33.46 0.09 14.11
CA LYS A 11 -34.59 -0.86 14.11
C LYS A 11 -34.29 -2.15 14.89
N ARG A 12 -33.01 -2.51 15.01
CA ARG A 12 -32.52 -3.69 15.73
C ARG A 12 -32.07 -3.38 17.16
N GLY A 13 -32.33 -2.16 17.64
CA GLY A 13 -32.02 -1.76 19.02
C GLY A 13 -30.55 -1.49 19.29
N VAL A 14 -29.71 -1.35 18.27
CA VAL A 14 -28.30 -0.97 18.46
C VAL A 14 -28.22 0.48 18.94
N ALA A 15 -27.47 0.71 20.01
CA ALA A 15 -27.30 2.05 20.59
C ALA A 15 -26.58 3.01 19.61
N GLU A 16 -27.00 4.28 19.58
CA GLU A 16 -26.47 5.30 18.64
C GLU A 16 -24.94 5.41 18.70
N GLY A 17 -24.34 5.35 19.90
CA GLY A 17 -22.89 5.42 20.05
C GLY A 17 -22.12 4.26 19.40
N LEU A 18 -22.72 3.07 19.25
CA LEU A 18 -22.13 1.95 18.51
C LEU A 18 -22.31 2.11 17.00
N ILE A 19 -23.45 2.68 16.58
CA ILE A 19 -23.74 2.96 15.18
C ILE A 19 -22.73 3.97 14.62
N GLU A 20 -22.48 5.07 15.33
CA GLU A 20 -21.50 6.07 14.91
C GLU A 20 -20.08 5.49 14.83
N LYS A 21 -19.71 4.63 15.78
CA LYS A 21 -18.43 3.90 15.72
C LYS A 21 -18.35 2.98 14.50
N ALA A 22 -19.43 2.29 14.14
CA ALA A 22 -19.46 1.44 12.96
C ALA A 22 -19.34 2.27 11.68
N ILE A 23 -20.06 3.40 11.57
CA ILE A 23 -19.98 4.30 10.42
C ILE A 23 -18.56 4.88 10.27
N SER A 24 -17.96 5.40 11.35
CA SER A 24 -16.61 5.96 11.33
C SER A 24 -15.54 4.90 11.02
N ALA A 25 -15.77 3.64 11.44
CA ALA A 25 -14.92 2.49 11.08
C ALA A 25 -15.03 2.09 9.59
N GLY A 26 -15.99 2.64 8.83
CA GLY A 26 -16.16 2.41 7.41
C GLY A 26 -17.26 1.43 7.02
N TYR A 27 -18.15 1.06 7.94
CA TYR A 27 -19.28 0.19 7.63
C TYR A 27 -20.42 0.97 6.98
N PHE A 28 -21.08 0.36 5.99
CA PHE A 28 -22.21 0.96 5.30
C PHE A 28 -23.21 -0.09 4.83
N LEU A 29 -24.46 0.31 4.56
CA LEU A 29 -25.47 -0.60 4.03
C LEU A 29 -25.36 -0.67 2.51
N LYS A 30 -25.29 -1.88 1.96
CA LYS A 30 -25.25 -2.15 0.53
C LYS A 30 -26.46 -3.00 0.12
N GLY A 31 -27.15 -2.56 -0.93
CA GLY A 31 -28.23 -3.31 -1.56
C GLY A 31 -27.71 -4.16 -2.71
N TRP A 32 -28.30 -5.33 -2.87
CA TRP A 32 -28.01 -6.30 -3.91
C TRP A 32 -29.29 -6.78 -4.55
N LEU A 33 -29.21 -7.25 -5.79
CA LEU A 33 -30.33 -7.93 -6.44
C LEU A 33 -30.16 -9.44 -6.30
N GLY A 34 -31.11 -10.10 -5.66
CA GLY A 34 -31.18 -11.55 -5.57
C GLY A 34 -31.46 -12.18 -6.94
N SER A 35 -31.15 -13.47 -7.08
CA SER A 35 -31.48 -14.27 -8.27
C SER A 35 -32.98 -14.35 -8.55
N ASP A 36 -33.80 -14.13 -7.54
CA ASP A 36 -35.27 -14.05 -7.63
C ASP A 36 -35.76 -12.64 -8.01
N GLY A 37 -34.84 -11.71 -8.31
CA GLY A 37 -35.14 -10.31 -8.62
C GLY A 37 -35.53 -9.47 -7.40
N LYS A 38 -35.48 -10.01 -6.17
CA LYS A 38 -35.78 -9.24 -4.97
C LYS A 38 -34.52 -8.60 -4.41
N PRO A 39 -34.60 -7.34 -3.95
CA PRO A 39 -33.46 -6.73 -3.29
C PRO A 39 -33.20 -7.39 -1.94
N TYR A 40 -31.94 -7.56 -1.58
CA TYR A 40 -31.50 -7.88 -0.23
C TYR A 40 -30.38 -6.94 0.20
N PHE A 41 -30.16 -6.83 1.50
CA PHE A 41 -29.19 -5.89 2.05
C PHE A 41 -28.14 -6.59 2.89
N THR A 42 -26.92 -6.06 2.84
CA THR A 42 -25.79 -6.48 3.67
C THR A 42 -25.10 -5.26 4.25
N VAL A 43 -24.42 -5.42 5.39
CA VAL A 43 -23.45 -4.44 5.86
C VAL A 43 -22.12 -4.70 5.16
N SER A 44 -21.56 -3.69 4.51
CA SER A 44 -20.28 -3.78 3.83
C SER A 44 -19.19 -2.97 4.52
N ASP A 45 -17.95 -3.45 4.44
CA ASP A 45 -16.76 -2.78 4.98
C ASP A 45 -15.98 -2.09 3.85
N SER A 46 -16.00 -0.76 3.85
CA SER A 46 -15.26 0.05 2.88
C SER A 46 -13.74 0.02 3.08
N LEU A 47 -13.20 -0.57 4.14
CA LEU A 47 -11.75 -0.72 4.24
C LEU A 47 -11.22 -1.79 3.27
N TYR A 48 -12.00 -2.84 3.03
CA TYR A 48 -11.65 -4.00 2.18
C TYR A 48 -12.39 -4.02 0.83
N GLY A 49 -13.14 -2.97 0.51
CA GLY A 49 -13.80 -2.80 -0.79
C GLY A 49 -14.73 -3.95 -1.16
N ASN A 50 -14.59 -4.47 -2.38
CA ASN A 50 -15.59 -5.36 -2.99
C ASN A 50 -15.24 -6.86 -2.87
N LYS A 51 -14.15 -7.22 -2.20
CA LYS A 51 -13.70 -8.62 -2.11
C LYS A 51 -14.58 -9.35 -1.09
N ALA A 52 -15.66 -9.94 -1.63
CA ALA A 52 -16.89 -10.35 -0.94
C ALA A 52 -16.71 -11.03 0.43
N LEU A 53 -15.67 -11.85 0.62
CA LEU A 53 -15.47 -12.59 1.86
C LEU A 53 -15.01 -11.73 3.05
N SER A 54 -14.51 -10.51 2.81
CA SER A 54 -13.99 -9.63 3.89
C SER A 54 -14.83 -8.38 4.11
N SER A 55 -15.87 -8.19 3.31
CA SER A 55 -16.56 -6.90 3.21
C SER A 55 -18.07 -6.99 3.04
N SER A 56 -18.70 -8.12 3.37
CA SER A 56 -20.16 -8.24 3.31
C SER A 56 -20.67 -9.16 4.42
N PHE A 57 -21.58 -8.62 5.24
CA PHE A 57 -22.13 -9.26 6.43
C PHE A 57 -23.65 -9.17 6.44
N GLY A 58 -24.32 -10.21 6.92
CA GLY A 58 -25.77 -10.15 7.15
C GLY A 58 -26.11 -9.06 8.17
N VAL A 59 -27.14 -8.26 7.91
CA VAL A 59 -27.49 -7.09 8.74
C VAL A 59 -27.82 -7.50 10.18
N ASP A 60 -28.59 -8.58 10.36
CA ASP A 60 -28.99 -9.07 11.68
C ASP A 60 -27.78 -9.58 12.48
N GLN A 61 -26.93 -10.41 11.85
CA GLN A 61 -25.72 -10.93 12.48
C GLN A 61 -24.74 -9.81 12.83
N PHE A 62 -24.58 -8.82 11.96
CA PHE A 62 -23.71 -7.67 12.24
C PHE A 62 -24.24 -6.83 13.41
N ALA A 63 -25.55 -6.63 13.52
CA ALA A 63 -26.16 -5.95 14.66
C ALA A 63 -25.89 -6.70 15.98
N GLN A 64 -26.04 -8.03 15.98
CA GLN A 64 -25.71 -8.87 17.14
C GLN A 64 -24.20 -8.83 17.48
N TYR A 65 -23.33 -8.80 16.47
CA TYR A 65 -21.90 -8.63 16.66
C TYR A 65 -21.55 -7.30 17.36
N LEU A 66 -22.19 -6.19 16.97
CA LEU A 66 -21.96 -4.89 17.60
C LEU A 66 -22.27 -4.86 19.11
N VAL A 67 -23.22 -5.69 19.55
CA VAL A 67 -23.61 -5.80 20.97
C VAL A 67 -22.94 -6.98 21.69
N GLY A 68 -22.07 -7.73 21.00
CA GLY A 68 -21.32 -8.85 21.58
C GLY A 68 -22.11 -10.16 21.71
N GLU A 69 -23.25 -10.28 21.03
CA GLU A 69 -24.12 -11.47 21.05
C GLU A 69 -23.81 -12.47 19.93
N SER A 70 -23.00 -12.07 18.95
CA SER A 70 -22.61 -12.92 17.82
C SER A 70 -21.13 -12.76 17.48
N VAL A 71 -20.56 -13.83 16.91
CA VAL A 71 -19.21 -13.84 16.34
C VAL A 71 -19.31 -14.31 14.89
N PHE A 72 -18.37 -13.86 14.06
CA PHE A 72 -18.24 -14.35 12.70
C PHE A 72 -17.10 -15.37 12.63
N ASP A 73 -17.26 -16.36 11.75
CA ASP A 73 -16.19 -17.29 11.43
C ASP A 73 -15.01 -16.52 10.82
N GLN A 74 -13.82 -16.71 11.40
CA GLN A 74 -12.62 -16.08 10.89
C GLN A 74 -12.27 -16.64 9.52
N LEU A 75 -11.73 -15.77 8.66
CA LEU A 75 -11.12 -16.23 7.43
C LEU A 75 -9.91 -17.12 7.74
N PRO A 76 -9.55 -18.05 6.85
CA PRO A 76 -8.31 -18.80 6.99
C PRO A 76 -7.13 -17.84 7.21
N PRO A 77 -6.22 -18.16 8.15
CA PRO A 77 -5.04 -17.34 8.36
C PRO A 77 -4.22 -17.26 7.09
N LEU A 78 -3.52 -16.13 6.89
CA LEU A 78 -2.58 -16.01 5.79
C LEU A 78 -1.50 -17.08 5.89
N ASN A 79 -1.05 -17.59 4.74
CA ASN A 79 0.09 -18.50 4.71
C ASN A 79 1.33 -17.76 5.22
N ARG A 80 2.01 -18.33 6.21
CA ARG A 80 3.20 -17.75 6.83
C ARG A 80 4.35 -18.74 6.80
N ILE A 81 5.51 -18.26 6.41
CA ILE A 81 6.77 -18.98 6.55
C ILE A 81 7.78 -18.09 7.25
N ARG A 82 8.73 -18.69 7.95
CA ARG A 82 9.90 -17.99 8.49
C ARG A 82 11.15 -18.47 7.78
N VAL A 83 12.01 -17.54 7.39
CA VAL A 83 13.28 -17.84 6.73
C VAL A 83 14.44 -17.24 7.52
N LYS A 84 15.53 -17.98 7.63
CA LYS A 84 16.73 -17.57 8.37
C LYS A 84 17.80 -16.91 7.51
N ASN A 85 17.75 -17.13 6.21
CA ASN A 85 18.78 -16.68 5.28
C ASN A 85 18.23 -16.65 3.85
N ARG A 86 19.06 -16.15 2.93
CA ARG A 86 18.74 -16.07 1.50
C ARG A 86 18.46 -17.43 0.85
N MET A 87 19.19 -18.47 1.23
CA MET A 87 19.02 -19.80 0.62
C MET A 87 17.62 -20.38 0.88
N GLU A 88 17.11 -20.28 2.11
CA GLU A 88 15.75 -20.72 2.45
C GLU A 88 14.67 -19.91 1.71
N LEU A 89 14.90 -18.61 1.56
CA LEU A 89 14.04 -17.73 0.77
C LEU A 89 14.01 -18.14 -0.72
N ASP A 90 15.19 -18.34 -1.32
CA ASP A 90 15.32 -18.77 -2.71
C ASP A 90 14.69 -20.15 -2.93
N GLU A 91 14.86 -21.09 -1.99
CA GLU A 91 14.22 -22.41 -2.04
C GLU A 91 12.68 -22.27 -2.12
N TYR A 92 12.10 -21.43 -1.25
CA TYR A 92 10.66 -21.18 -1.25
C TYR A 92 10.17 -20.54 -2.56
N LEU A 93 10.88 -19.50 -3.03
CA LEU A 93 10.53 -18.81 -4.29
C LEU A 93 10.67 -19.72 -5.51
N ASN A 94 11.50 -20.77 -5.42
CA ASN A 94 11.68 -21.76 -6.47
C ASN A 94 10.68 -22.92 -6.46
N CYS A 95 9.71 -22.95 -5.55
CA CYS A 95 8.66 -23.97 -5.60
C CYS A 95 7.74 -23.79 -6.82
N GLU A 96 7.17 -24.89 -7.31
CA GLU A 96 6.33 -24.93 -8.52
C GLU A 96 5.14 -23.95 -8.48
N ARG A 97 4.58 -23.70 -7.29
CA ARG A 97 3.48 -22.74 -7.14
C ARG A 97 3.95 -21.31 -7.40
N ILE A 98 5.02 -20.87 -6.75
CA ILE A 98 5.53 -19.50 -6.87
C ILE A 98 6.11 -19.25 -8.25
N LYS A 99 6.86 -20.21 -8.82
CA LYS A 99 7.34 -20.14 -10.21
C LYS A 99 6.24 -19.87 -11.22
N ARG A 100 5.07 -20.51 -11.07
CA ARG A 100 3.91 -20.24 -11.93
C ARG A 100 3.42 -18.81 -11.83
N TYR A 101 3.37 -18.24 -10.62
CA TYR A 101 2.95 -16.85 -10.41
C TYR A 101 3.97 -15.83 -10.93
N VAL A 102 5.25 -16.17 -10.92
CA VAL A 102 6.28 -15.36 -11.58
C VAL A 102 6.10 -15.40 -13.09
N ASN A 103 5.94 -16.60 -13.66
CA ASN A 103 5.84 -16.81 -15.11
C ASN A 103 4.59 -16.18 -15.73
N ASP A 104 3.47 -16.15 -15.00
CA ASP A 104 2.23 -15.50 -15.45
C ASP A 104 2.18 -13.99 -15.14
N GLY A 105 3.21 -13.45 -14.48
CA GLY A 105 3.32 -12.04 -14.12
C GLY A 105 2.33 -11.57 -13.03
N SER A 106 1.72 -12.50 -12.28
CA SER A 106 0.79 -12.17 -11.19
C SER A 106 1.48 -11.97 -9.84
N LEU A 107 2.71 -12.47 -9.67
CA LEU A 107 3.47 -12.31 -8.44
C LEU A 107 4.13 -10.94 -8.34
N THR A 108 3.94 -10.30 -7.20
CA THR A 108 4.67 -9.08 -6.79
C THR A 108 5.00 -9.15 -5.31
N MET A 109 5.93 -8.32 -4.87
CA MET A 109 6.52 -8.40 -3.54
C MET A 109 6.54 -7.04 -2.87
N ARG A 110 6.50 -7.02 -1.54
CA ARG A 110 6.74 -5.81 -0.76
C ARG A 110 7.48 -6.14 0.53
N GLY A 111 8.66 -5.57 0.69
CA GLY A 111 9.40 -5.59 1.96
C GLY A 111 8.92 -4.51 2.93
N GLN A 112 8.94 -4.83 4.22
CA GLN A 112 8.76 -3.87 5.30
C GLN A 112 9.66 -4.28 6.48
N SER A 113 10.27 -3.30 7.14
CA SER A 113 11.13 -3.54 8.32
C SER A 113 10.40 -4.16 9.53
N SER A 114 9.06 -4.12 9.50
CA SER A 114 8.18 -4.78 10.47
C SER A 114 6.77 -4.90 9.88
N GLU A 115 6.01 -5.89 10.33
CA GLU A 115 4.57 -5.95 10.06
C GLU A 115 3.83 -4.78 10.73
N TYR A 116 2.96 -4.13 9.96
CA TYR A 116 2.15 -3.02 10.47
C TYR A 116 0.73 -3.51 10.75
N MET A 117 0.21 -3.07 11.89
CA MET A 117 -1.17 -3.34 12.31
C MET A 117 -1.94 -2.03 12.42
N LEU A 118 -3.24 -2.09 12.18
CA LEU A 118 -4.18 -1.02 12.48
C LEU A 118 -5.26 -1.53 13.43
N ARG A 119 -5.93 -0.61 14.11
CA ARG A 119 -7.08 -0.91 14.96
C ARG A 119 -8.21 0.06 14.64
N ARG A 120 -9.46 -0.42 14.63
CA ARG A 120 -10.65 0.41 14.41
C ARG A 120 -11.55 0.42 15.63
N ALA A 121 -12.44 1.42 15.70
CA ALA A 121 -13.45 1.49 16.77
C ALA A 121 -14.37 0.27 16.76
N ILE A 122 -14.72 -0.21 15.56
CA ILE A 122 -15.35 -1.52 15.33
C ILE A 122 -14.42 -2.30 14.38
N PRO A 123 -13.74 -3.36 14.84
CA PRO A 123 -12.82 -4.13 14.00
C PRO A 123 -13.57 -4.97 12.96
N ASN A 124 -12.88 -5.35 11.88
CA ASN A 124 -13.43 -6.27 10.89
C ASN A 124 -13.74 -7.62 11.55
N PRO A 125 -15.00 -8.10 11.49
CA PRO A 125 -15.39 -9.29 12.24
C PRO A 125 -14.71 -10.58 11.78
N VAL A 126 -14.11 -10.62 10.57
CA VAL A 126 -13.51 -11.84 9.99
C VAL A 126 -12.01 -11.72 9.69
N ARG A 127 -11.43 -10.53 9.88
CA ARG A 127 -10.00 -10.23 9.61
C ARG A 127 -9.23 -9.80 10.87
N ALA A 128 -9.92 -9.30 11.89
CA ALA A 128 -9.27 -8.83 13.09
C ALA A 128 -8.89 -9.97 14.02
N ASP A 129 -7.77 -9.84 14.71
CA ASP A 129 -7.38 -10.76 15.77
C ASP A 129 -8.26 -10.59 17.03
N ALA A 130 -8.00 -11.41 18.05
CA ALA A 130 -8.72 -11.36 19.33
C ALA A 130 -8.59 -10.02 20.08
N LEU A 131 -7.60 -9.19 19.73
CA LEU A 131 -7.37 -7.85 20.29
C LEU A 131 -7.99 -6.75 19.42
N GLY A 132 -8.59 -7.11 18.28
CA GLY A 132 -9.17 -6.19 17.31
C GLY A 132 -8.15 -5.56 16.37
N ASN A 133 -6.94 -6.11 16.26
CA ASN A 133 -5.93 -5.64 15.31
C ASN A 133 -6.13 -6.27 13.94
N GLU A 134 -5.90 -5.48 12.91
CA GLU A 134 -5.97 -5.90 11.51
C GLU A 134 -4.62 -5.63 10.84
N ILE A 135 -4.14 -6.53 9.98
CA ILE A 135 -2.92 -6.30 9.20
C ILE A 135 -3.11 -5.06 8.32
N SER A 136 -2.12 -4.17 8.32
CA SER A 136 -2.15 -2.89 7.60
C SER A 136 -1.24 -2.94 6.36
N ILE A 137 -1.83 -3.22 5.20
CA ILE A 137 -1.19 -3.10 3.89
C ILE A 137 -1.86 -1.95 3.14
N ILE A 138 -1.62 -0.75 3.68
CA ILE A 138 -2.29 0.48 3.24
C ILE A 138 -1.31 1.34 2.40
N PRO A 139 -1.75 1.89 1.25
CA PRO A 139 -1.05 2.92 0.49
C PRO A 139 -0.62 4.10 1.34
N GLY A 140 0.44 4.77 0.92
CA GLY A 140 1.03 5.87 1.67
C GLY A 140 0.04 6.97 2.06
N SER A 141 -0.78 7.43 1.11
CA SER A 141 -1.72 8.54 1.30
C SER A 141 -2.84 8.25 2.30
N TYR A 142 -3.03 6.99 2.64
CA TYR A 142 -4.09 6.51 3.54
C TYR A 142 -3.57 6.11 4.92
N ARG A 143 -2.26 6.19 5.17
CA ARG A 143 -1.66 5.86 6.47
C ARG A 143 -2.08 6.87 7.53
N GLN A 144 -2.25 6.37 8.74
CA GLN A 144 -2.61 7.16 9.92
C GLN A 144 -1.67 6.80 11.08
N PRO A 145 -1.53 7.67 12.09
CA PRO A 145 -0.75 7.37 13.29
C PRO A 145 -1.22 6.08 13.97
N ARG A 146 -0.27 5.23 14.40
CA ARG A 146 -0.57 3.88 14.95
C ARG A 146 -1.18 3.91 16.35
N ASP A 147 -1.01 5.00 17.08
CA ASP A 147 -1.53 5.22 18.43
C ASP A 147 -3.03 5.57 18.42
N LYS A 148 -3.65 5.70 17.24
CA LYS A 148 -5.04 6.09 17.07
C LYS A 148 -5.85 5.01 16.37
N TYR A 149 -7.15 5.03 16.61
CA TYR A 149 -8.08 4.24 15.80
C TYR A 149 -8.06 4.75 14.36
N TYR A 150 -7.89 3.82 13.43
CA TYR A 150 -8.03 4.09 12.01
C TYR A 150 -9.47 4.49 11.71
N SER A 151 -9.65 5.61 11.02
CA SER A 151 -10.97 6.11 10.60
C SER A 151 -10.95 6.54 9.14
N LEU A 152 -12.01 6.22 8.39
CA LEU A 152 -12.11 6.68 7.01
C LEU A 152 -12.47 8.16 6.90
N GLU A 153 -12.89 8.79 7.99
CA GLU A 153 -13.24 10.21 8.07
C GLU A 153 -12.01 11.12 8.07
N VAL A 154 -10.83 10.58 8.39
CA VAL A 154 -9.57 11.33 8.30
C VAL A 154 -9.37 11.76 6.84
N PRO A 155 -9.31 13.09 6.57
CA PRO A 155 -9.13 13.60 5.23
C PRO A 155 -7.84 13.07 4.62
N ILE A 156 -7.92 12.68 3.36
CA ILE A 156 -6.74 12.33 2.58
C ILE A 156 -6.05 13.65 2.23
N PRO A 157 -4.76 13.82 2.56
CA PRO A 157 -4.02 15.01 2.17
C PRO A 157 -4.11 15.21 0.64
N SER A 158 -4.75 16.29 0.21
CA SER A 158 -4.84 16.73 -1.19
C SER A 158 -3.74 17.77 -1.46
N ASP A 159 -3.52 18.20 -2.70
CA ASP A 159 -2.88 19.50 -3.05
C ASP A 159 -1.49 19.47 -3.69
N PHE A 160 -0.96 18.31 -4.10
CA PHE A 160 0.29 18.29 -4.87
C PHE A 160 0.33 17.17 -5.91
N SER A 161 0.70 17.53 -7.14
CA SER A 161 1.08 16.61 -8.21
C SER A 161 2.29 17.14 -8.96
N ILE A 162 3.29 16.29 -9.21
CA ILE A 162 4.48 16.58 -10.03
C ILE A 162 4.10 17.03 -11.45
N ARG A 163 2.92 16.59 -11.91
CA ARG A 163 2.35 16.93 -13.21
C ARG A 163 2.27 18.44 -13.42
N GLU A 164 1.96 19.21 -12.39
CA GLU A 164 1.87 20.67 -12.45
C GLU A 164 3.24 21.32 -12.77
N TYR A 165 4.32 20.59 -12.50
CA TYR A 165 5.69 21.04 -12.65
C TYR A 165 6.43 20.41 -13.83
N CYS A 166 5.86 19.40 -14.50
CA CYS A 166 6.46 18.78 -15.69
C CYS A 166 6.75 19.80 -16.81
N ARG A 167 5.98 20.90 -16.91
CA ARG A 167 6.24 21.99 -17.87
C ARG A 167 7.57 22.72 -17.64
N TYR A 168 8.18 22.57 -16.47
CA TYR A 168 9.48 23.18 -16.15
C TYR A 168 10.66 22.25 -16.44
N PHE A 169 10.41 21.01 -16.87
CA PHE A 169 11.46 20.06 -17.24
C PHE A 169 12.00 20.31 -18.65
N ASP A 170 11.15 20.79 -19.56
CA ASP A 170 11.50 21.09 -20.96
C ASP A 170 10.58 22.20 -21.50
N GLU A 171 11.15 23.23 -22.11
CA GLU A 171 10.41 24.36 -22.71
C GLU A 171 9.55 23.92 -23.91
N GLU A 172 9.91 22.81 -24.57
CA GLU A 172 9.22 22.27 -25.75
C GLU A 172 8.07 21.29 -25.39
N ASN A 173 7.85 20.98 -24.11
CA ASN A 173 6.75 20.10 -23.72
C ASN A 173 5.41 20.85 -23.75
N ASP A 174 4.55 20.53 -24.73
CA ASP A 174 3.14 20.97 -24.70
C ASP A 174 2.34 20.38 -23.52
N GLY A 175 2.97 19.46 -22.78
CA GLY A 175 2.46 18.79 -21.59
C GLY A 175 1.31 17.83 -21.86
N TYR A 176 0.61 17.94 -23.00
CA TYR A 176 -0.70 17.37 -23.32
C TYR A 176 -0.73 15.85 -23.20
N ALA A 177 0.36 15.16 -23.57
CA ALA A 177 0.48 13.70 -23.46
C ALA A 177 0.52 13.17 -22.01
N ILE A 178 0.99 13.99 -21.05
CA ILE A 178 1.05 13.63 -19.62
C ILE A 178 -0.32 13.88 -18.94
N TYR A 179 -1.20 14.69 -19.53
CA TYR A 179 -2.46 15.09 -18.89
C TYR A 179 -3.48 13.96 -18.68
N HIS A 180 -3.33 12.82 -19.35
CA HIS A 180 -4.38 11.81 -19.41
C HIS A 180 -4.07 10.46 -18.73
N GLY A 181 -2.87 10.28 -18.17
CA GLY A 181 -2.50 9.05 -17.46
C GLY A 181 -2.39 9.24 -15.95
N PHE A 182 -2.99 8.34 -15.15
CA PHE A 182 -2.67 8.17 -13.72
C PHE A 182 -1.22 7.66 -13.49
N ASP A 183 -0.53 7.39 -14.58
CA ASP A 183 0.81 6.84 -14.67
C ASP A 183 1.89 7.74 -14.05
N HIS A 184 1.64 9.06 -13.92
CA HIS A 184 2.52 9.98 -13.19
C HIS A 184 2.57 9.71 -11.68
N MET A 185 1.49 9.16 -11.08
CA MET A 185 1.47 8.82 -9.65
C MET A 185 2.52 7.77 -9.30
N ARG A 186 2.88 6.91 -10.27
CA ARG A 186 4.00 5.97 -10.13
C ARG A 186 5.29 6.71 -9.87
N VAL A 187 5.55 7.75 -10.65
CA VAL A 187 6.76 8.55 -10.49
C VAL A 187 6.73 9.38 -9.20
N GLU A 188 5.59 10.00 -8.92
CA GLU A 188 5.39 10.76 -7.69
C GLU A 188 5.66 9.96 -6.42
N GLN A 189 5.19 8.72 -6.36
CA GLN A 189 5.35 7.89 -5.17
C GLN A 189 6.82 7.64 -4.81
N HIS A 190 7.69 7.54 -5.79
CA HIS A 190 9.10 7.29 -5.53
C HIS A 190 9.84 8.59 -5.20
N TYR A 191 9.61 9.70 -5.90
CA TYR A 191 10.44 10.90 -5.68
C TYR A 191 9.84 11.95 -4.74
N ALA A 192 8.53 11.94 -4.59
CA ALA A 192 7.79 12.98 -3.92
C ALA A 192 6.83 12.39 -2.89
N ARG A 193 5.53 12.55 -3.16
CA ARG A 193 4.49 12.32 -2.16
C ARG A 193 4.02 10.88 -2.16
N GLN A 194 3.61 10.45 -0.97
CA GLN A 194 2.78 9.27 -0.79
C GLN A 194 1.49 9.35 -1.65
N THR A 195 1.19 8.31 -2.42
CA THR A 195 -0.02 8.24 -3.26
C THR A 195 -1.00 7.18 -2.76
N SER A 196 -2.15 7.05 -3.43
CA SER A 196 -3.11 5.94 -3.22
C SER A 196 -2.67 4.62 -3.84
N GLY A 197 -1.49 4.60 -4.46
CA GLY A 197 -0.84 3.40 -4.94
C GLY A 197 -0.09 2.65 -3.84
N LEU A 198 -0.13 1.32 -3.91
CA LEU A 198 0.70 0.49 -3.06
C LEU A 198 2.05 0.26 -3.73
N ASP A 199 3.13 0.62 -3.04
CA ASP A 199 4.48 0.36 -3.55
C ASP A 199 4.76 -1.15 -3.49
N ILE A 200 5.05 -1.73 -4.65
CA ILE A 200 5.41 -3.14 -4.78
C ILE A 200 6.53 -3.28 -5.80
N THR A 201 7.28 -4.37 -5.73
CA THR A 201 8.38 -4.69 -6.64
C THR A 201 8.20 -6.08 -7.26
N PHE A 202 8.82 -6.29 -8.41
CA PHE A 202 8.93 -7.61 -9.04
C PHE A 202 10.28 -8.28 -8.74
N ASP A 203 11.13 -7.62 -7.94
CA ASP A 203 12.46 -8.09 -7.57
C ASP A 203 12.55 -8.40 -6.08
N ILE A 204 13.00 -9.62 -5.75
CA ILE A 204 13.17 -10.05 -4.37
C ILE A 204 14.28 -9.25 -3.67
N ASP A 205 15.33 -8.82 -4.36
CA ASP A 205 16.44 -8.09 -3.75
C ASP A 205 15.97 -6.71 -3.25
N VAL A 206 15.09 -6.07 -4.01
CA VAL A 206 14.43 -4.82 -3.62
C VAL A 206 13.52 -5.04 -2.41
N ALA A 207 12.74 -6.13 -2.38
CA ALA A 207 11.90 -6.45 -1.24
C ALA A 207 12.74 -6.76 0.02
N ILE A 208 13.85 -7.48 -0.10
CA ILE A 208 14.78 -7.73 1.01
C ILE A 208 15.32 -6.40 1.52
N PHE A 209 15.81 -5.51 0.64
CA PHE A 209 16.32 -4.19 1.04
C PHE A 209 15.34 -3.44 1.95
N PHE A 210 14.06 -3.34 1.57
CA PHE A 210 13.05 -2.66 2.40
C PHE A 210 12.63 -3.43 3.66
N ALA A 211 12.84 -4.75 3.69
CA ALA A 211 12.61 -5.56 4.88
C ALA A 211 13.78 -5.52 5.87
N THR A 212 15.00 -5.23 5.41
CA THR A 212 16.22 -5.25 6.22
C THR A 212 16.79 -3.88 6.52
N ASN A 213 16.26 -2.81 5.94
CA ASN A 213 16.76 -1.45 6.16
C ASN A 213 15.67 -0.53 6.72
N LYS A 214 16.06 0.48 7.51
CA LYS A 214 15.19 1.53 8.03
C LYS A 214 15.63 2.88 7.49
N SER A 215 14.66 3.72 7.13
CA SER A 215 14.90 5.13 6.81
C SER A 215 14.93 5.97 8.08
N PHE A 216 15.78 6.99 8.11
CA PHE A 216 15.81 7.99 9.18
C PHE A 216 15.94 9.39 8.58
N GLU A 217 15.46 10.39 9.31
CA GLU A 217 15.62 11.81 8.95
C GLU A 217 16.82 12.39 9.72
N LEU A 218 17.66 13.13 9.01
CA LEU A 218 18.81 13.83 9.56
C LEU A 218 18.41 15.22 10.07
N PRO A 219 19.22 15.86 10.94
CA PRO A 219 18.97 17.22 11.40
C PRO A 219 18.84 18.27 10.28
N SER A 220 19.39 17.99 9.10
CA SER A 220 19.27 18.80 7.88
C SER A 220 17.91 18.69 7.19
N GLY A 221 17.02 17.78 7.61
CA GLY A 221 15.77 17.45 6.92
C GLY A 221 15.94 16.51 5.73
N SER A 222 17.18 16.05 5.46
CA SER A 222 17.44 15.01 4.47
C SER A 222 17.27 13.62 5.07
N PHE A 223 17.10 12.61 4.22
CA PHE A 223 16.88 11.23 4.62
C PHE A 223 18.13 10.38 4.41
N GLY A 224 18.30 9.38 5.27
CA GLY A 224 19.28 8.31 5.15
C GLY A 224 18.63 6.94 5.30
N TYR A 225 19.43 5.91 5.04
CA TYR A 225 19.06 4.52 5.28
C TYR A 225 20.18 3.81 6.03
N GLU A 226 19.79 2.96 6.97
CA GLU A 226 20.71 2.06 7.66
C GLU A 226 20.15 0.64 7.70
N PRO A 227 21.03 -0.38 7.66
CA PRO A 227 20.65 -1.74 7.96
C PRO A 227 20.05 -1.89 9.36
N VAL A 228 19.05 -2.75 9.49
CA VAL A 228 18.59 -3.24 10.78
C VAL A 228 19.66 -4.18 11.35
N PRO A 229 20.09 -4.01 12.62
CA PRO A 229 21.08 -4.89 13.23
C PRO A 229 20.61 -6.35 13.30
N ARG A 230 21.57 -7.27 13.18
CA ARG A 230 21.34 -8.70 13.45
C ARG A 230 20.83 -8.88 14.88
N GLY A 231 19.82 -9.74 15.05
CA GLY A 231 19.11 -9.94 16.31
C GLY A 231 17.92 -9.00 16.49
N GLU A 232 17.78 -7.96 15.66
CA GLU A 232 16.71 -6.96 15.73
C GLU A 232 15.75 -7.02 14.52
N HIS A 233 15.95 -7.98 13.60
CA HIS A 233 15.07 -8.11 12.45
C HIS A 233 13.65 -8.51 12.89
N ALA A 234 12.68 -7.70 12.45
CA ALA A 234 11.26 -8.02 12.48
C ALA A 234 10.66 -7.95 11.08
N GLY A 235 11.53 -7.94 10.06
CA GLY A 235 11.18 -7.69 8.67
C GLY A 235 10.20 -8.73 8.13
N VAL A 236 9.31 -8.26 7.26
CA VAL A 236 8.37 -9.13 6.53
C VAL A 236 8.42 -8.82 5.05
N ILE A 237 8.29 -9.85 4.23
CA ILE A 237 8.07 -9.73 2.80
C ILE A 237 6.70 -10.31 2.48
N TYR A 238 5.82 -9.48 1.95
CA TYR A 238 4.52 -9.92 1.44
C TYR A 238 4.67 -10.36 -0.02
N LEU A 239 4.21 -11.56 -0.34
CA LEU A 239 4.01 -12.02 -1.70
C LEU A 239 2.54 -11.81 -2.07
N PHE A 240 2.28 -10.92 -3.03
CA PHE A 240 0.94 -10.67 -3.55
C PHE A 240 0.73 -11.40 -4.87
N ARG A 241 -0.49 -11.89 -5.07
CA ARG A 241 -0.94 -12.46 -6.34
C ARG A 241 -2.07 -11.63 -6.93
N PHE A 242 -1.72 -10.65 -7.76
CA PHE A 242 -2.68 -9.84 -8.50
C PHE A 242 -3.03 -10.53 -9.83
N GLY A 243 -4.13 -11.29 -9.84
CA GLY A 243 -4.51 -12.12 -10.99
C GLY A 243 -5.37 -11.42 -12.05
N SER A 244 -6.14 -10.40 -11.70
CA SER A 244 -7.09 -9.75 -12.62
C SER A 244 -7.51 -8.36 -12.15
N PRO A 245 -6.91 -7.27 -12.71
CA PRO A 245 -5.77 -7.29 -13.63
C PRO A 245 -4.44 -7.60 -12.90
N SER A 246 -3.45 -8.08 -13.64
CA SER A 246 -2.06 -8.11 -13.15
C SER A 246 -1.50 -6.69 -13.07
N VAL A 247 -0.53 -6.49 -12.16
CA VAL A 247 0.17 -5.21 -12.06
C VAL A 247 1.20 -5.12 -13.17
N ARG A 248 1.26 -3.96 -13.83
CA ARG A 248 2.31 -3.66 -14.82
C ARG A 248 3.54 -3.11 -14.11
N ARG A 249 4.71 -3.63 -14.47
CA ARG A 249 6.00 -3.03 -14.11
C ARG A 249 6.11 -1.61 -14.67
N SER A 250 6.85 -0.73 -14.00
CA SER A 250 6.92 0.70 -14.33
C SER A 250 7.74 1.04 -15.58
N GLU A 251 8.49 0.10 -16.15
CA GLU A 251 9.25 0.27 -17.41
C GLU A 251 8.35 0.69 -18.58
N PHE A 252 7.08 0.26 -18.59
CA PHE A 252 6.11 0.68 -19.61
C PHE A 252 5.95 2.22 -19.68
N LEU A 253 6.24 2.96 -18.59
CA LEU A 253 6.19 4.41 -18.57
C LEU A 253 7.21 4.99 -19.55
N ILE A 254 8.41 4.43 -19.55
CA ILE A 254 9.50 4.88 -20.39
C ILE A 254 9.26 4.44 -21.83
N GLU A 255 8.73 3.25 -22.04
CA GLU A 255 8.39 2.77 -23.39
C GLU A 255 7.32 3.66 -24.06
N ARG A 256 6.32 4.10 -23.30
CA ARG A 256 5.11 4.74 -23.85
C ARG A 256 5.09 6.26 -23.82
N PHE A 257 5.81 6.90 -22.90
CA PHE A 257 5.76 8.34 -22.73
C PHE A 257 7.09 9.00 -23.06
N ASP A 258 7.13 9.80 -24.12
CA ASP A 258 8.36 10.48 -24.58
C ASP A 258 8.94 11.43 -23.54
N PHE A 259 8.10 11.93 -22.62
CA PHE A 259 8.57 12.67 -21.46
C PHE A 259 9.55 11.86 -20.62
N TYR A 260 9.19 10.63 -20.23
CA TYR A 260 10.06 9.78 -19.41
C TYR A 260 11.20 9.13 -20.20
N LYS A 261 11.16 9.17 -21.54
CA LYS A 261 12.34 8.86 -22.38
C LYS A 261 13.40 9.95 -22.29
N ARG A 262 12.99 11.21 -22.27
CA ARG A 262 13.88 12.38 -22.15
C ARG A 262 14.34 12.59 -20.70
N HIS A 263 13.41 12.49 -19.76
CA HIS A 263 13.65 12.68 -18.33
C HIS A 263 13.53 11.34 -17.63
N TYR A 264 14.63 10.58 -17.66
CA TYR A 264 14.67 9.18 -17.29
C TYR A 264 14.62 8.99 -15.76
N PRO A 265 13.52 8.48 -15.17
CA PRO A 265 13.39 8.33 -13.73
C PRO A 265 14.10 7.05 -13.27
N LEU A 266 15.41 7.12 -13.05
CA LEU A 266 16.28 5.96 -12.83
C LEU A 266 15.89 5.14 -11.59
N ARG A 267 15.49 5.79 -10.49
CA ARG A 267 15.08 5.13 -9.24
C ARG A 267 14.00 4.07 -9.45
N ILE A 268 12.96 4.40 -10.20
CA ILE A 268 11.79 3.53 -10.43
C ILE A 268 12.20 2.22 -11.11
N LEU A 269 13.18 2.31 -12.01
CA LEU A 269 13.67 1.18 -12.78
C LEU A 269 14.62 0.32 -11.96
N ARG A 270 15.50 0.93 -11.17
CA ARG A 270 16.36 0.19 -10.23
C ARG A 270 15.53 -0.58 -9.20
N GLN A 271 14.34 -0.08 -8.85
CA GLN A 271 13.44 -0.72 -7.90
C GLN A 271 12.46 -1.72 -8.54
N ILE A 272 12.42 -1.82 -9.89
CA ILE A 272 11.55 -2.70 -10.67
C ILE A 272 10.12 -2.69 -10.10
N CYS A 273 9.56 -1.50 -9.93
CA CYS A 273 8.35 -1.31 -9.15
C CYS A 273 7.07 -1.49 -9.98
N GLY A 274 5.95 -1.69 -9.28
CA GLY A 274 4.59 -1.63 -9.79
C GLY A 274 3.73 -0.80 -8.84
N LEU A 275 2.56 -0.35 -9.33
CA LEU A 275 1.68 0.50 -8.53
C LEU A 275 0.20 0.19 -8.77
N PRO A 276 -0.38 -0.84 -8.11
CA PRO A 276 -1.82 -0.99 -8.05
C PRO A 276 -2.41 0.19 -7.28
N LEU A 277 -3.39 0.86 -7.90
CA LEU A 277 -4.10 1.99 -7.32
C LEU A 277 -5.32 1.49 -6.58
N PHE A 278 -5.53 2.03 -5.38
CA PHE A 278 -6.67 1.69 -4.55
C PHE A 278 -7.52 2.93 -4.31
N GLY A 279 -8.84 2.78 -4.41
CA GLY A 279 -9.78 3.86 -4.09
C GLY A 279 -9.86 4.16 -2.59
N GLN A 280 -10.45 5.30 -2.27
CA GLN A 280 -10.66 5.74 -0.88
C GLN A 280 -11.54 4.80 -0.05
N TYR A 281 -12.30 3.90 -0.71
CA TYR A 281 -13.20 2.90 -0.11
C TYR A 281 -12.69 1.47 -0.31
N GLU A 282 -11.37 1.30 -0.40
CA GLU A 282 -10.71 -0.01 -0.45
C GLU A 282 -9.26 0.08 0.06
N ARG A 283 -9.02 0.94 1.07
CA ARG A 283 -7.67 1.36 1.48
C ARG A 283 -6.78 0.21 1.96
N ASN A 284 -7.34 -0.90 2.43
CA ASN A 284 -6.62 -2.09 2.89
C ASN A 284 -6.94 -3.36 2.07
N ILE A 285 -7.52 -3.21 0.88
CA ILE A 285 -7.96 -4.34 0.06
C ILE A 285 -6.81 -5.25 -0.38
N ALA A 286 -5.58 -4.72 -0.45
CA ALA A 286 -4.39 -5.49 -0.85
C ALA A 286 -4.11 -6.69 0.07
N VAL A 287 -4.54 -6.66 1.35
CA VAL A 287 -4.45 -7.82 2.26
C VAL A 287 -5.15 -9.05 1.67
N THR A 288 -6.18 -8.85 0.87
CA THR A 288 -6.94 -9.94 0.24
C THR A 288 -6.22 -10.58 -0.94
N ASP A 289 -5.13 -9.98 -1.43
CA ASP A 289 -4.26 -10.51 -2.49
C ASP A 289 -2.96 -11.13 -1.96
N VAL A 290 -2.74 -11.13 -0.64
CA VAL A 290 -1.57 -11.75 -0.04
C VAL A 290 -1.68 -13.26 -0.18
N ASP A 291 -0.75 -13.86 -0.92
CA ASP A 291 -0.59 -15.31 -1.01
C ASP A 291 0.19 -15.83 0.20
N THR A 292 1.32 -15.19 0.50
CA THR A 292 2.24 -15.61 1.56
C THR A 292 2.86 -14.39 2.25
N VAL A 293 3.00 -14.46 3.57
CA VAL A 293 3.86 -13.57 4.35
C VAL A 293 5.13 -14.34 4.72
N ILE A 294 6.29 -13.80 4.32
CA ILE A 294 7.60 -14.32 4.67
C ILE A 294 8.13 -13.49 5.84
N GLU A 295 8.27 -14.12 6.99
CA GLU A 295 8.89 -13.53 8.18
C GLU A 295 10.40 -13.74 8.11
N LEU A 296 11.16 -12.66 8.29
CA LEU A 296 12.60 -12.76 8.47
C LEU A 296 12.90 -13.12 9.92
N ASP A 297 13.75 -14.12 10.14
CA ASP A 297 14.25 -14.46 11.46
C ASP A 297 15.00 -13.26 12.09
N PRO A 298 14.97 -13.06 13.42
CA PRO A 298 15.73 -11.99 14.07
C PRO A 298 17.22 -11.97 13.68
N ASP A 299 17.81 -13.15 13.47
CA ASP A 299 19.19 -13.32 13.04
C ASP A 299 19.36 -13.46 11.53
N PHE A 300 18.35 -13.04 10.74
CA PHE A 300 18.37 -13.15 9.28
C PHE A 300 19.67 -12.59 8.72
N GLU A 301 20.42 -13.44 8.04
CA GLU A 301 21.72 -13.05 7.53
C GLU A 301 21.53 -12.16 6.31
N MET A 302 21.77 -10.87 6.50
CA MET A 302 21.73 -9.90 5.42
C MET A 302 22.71 -10.32 4.32
N SER A 303 22.14 -10.71 3.19
CA SER A 303 22.86 -10.78 1.92
C SER A 303 22.41 -9.69 0.95
N SER A 304 21.67 -8.66 1.43
CA SER A 304 21.17 -7.57 0.58
C SER A 304 22.35 -6.92 -0.13
N VAL A 305 22.43 -7.14 -1.44
CA VAL A 305 23.52 -6.63 -2.29
C VAL A 305 23.28 -5.15 -2.64
N LEU A 306 22.05 -4.66 -2.43
CA LEU A 306 21.64 -3.33 -2.88
C LEU A 306 22.05 -2.27 -1.85
N ALA A 307 23.00 -1.43 -2.24
CA ALA A 307 23.37 -0.24 -1.48
C ALA A 307 22.23 0.81 -1.52
N PRO A 308 22.02 1.59 -0.45
CA PRO A 308 21.07 2.71 -0.47
C PRO A 308 21.27 3.67 -1.65
N GLU A 309 22.52 3.96 -2.03
CA GLU A 309 22.87 4.83 -3.15
C GLU A 309 22.47 4.24 -4.50
N PHE A 310 22.51 2.90 -4.62
CA PHE A 310 21.94 2.23 -5.78
C PHE A 310 20.42 2.40 -5.80
N MET A 311 19.75 2.11 -4.70
CA MET A 311 18.28 2.18 -4.59
C MET A 311 17.72 3.59 -4.73
N PHE A 312 18.49 4.60 -4.34
CA PHE A 312 18.13 6.01 -4.33
C PHE A 312 19.26 6.82 -4.97
N PRO A 313 19.34 6.84 -6.31
CA PRO A 313 20.44 7.52 -7.03
C PRO A 313 20.54 9.01 -6.68
N SER A 314 21.75 9.56 -6.81
CA SER A 314 21.97 11.00 -6.70
C SER A 314 21.45 11.76 -7.92
N ALA A 315 21.38 13.09 -7.82
CA ALA A 315 21.04 13.99 -8.93
C ALA A 315 22.00 13.88 -10.13
N VAL A 316 23.22 13.39 -9.92
CA VAL A 316 24.22 13.18 -10.98
C VAL A 316 23.86 11.94 -11.80
N GLU A 317 23.37 10.88 -11.16
CA GLU A 317 23.00 9.63 -11.82
C GLU A 317 21.56 9.66 -12.38
N ASP A 318 20.65 10.32 -11.67
CA ASP A 318 19.23 10.41 -12.00
C ASP A 318 18.86 11.86 -12.36
N SER A 319 18.89 12.15 -13.66
CA SER A 319 18.64 13.50 -14.17
C SER A 319 17.22 13.99 -13.87
N PHE A 320 16.25 13.07 -13.83
CA PHE A 320 14.88 13.39 -13.42
C PHE A 320 14.84 13.86 -11.96
N TYR A 321 15.54 13.16 -11.07
CA TYR A 321 15.66 13.56 -9.67
C TYR A 321 16.41 14.88 -9.50
N GLY A 322 17.50 15.09 -10.22
CA GLY A 322 18.24 16.36 -10.18
C GLY A 322 17.38 17.56 -10.61
N GLN A 323 16.52 17.37 -11.61
CA GLN A 323 15.55 18.39 -12.03
C GLN A 323 14.49 18.62 -10.95
N LEU A 324 14.00 17.57 -10.27
CA LEU A 324 13.08 17.74 -9.14
C LEU A 324 13.68 18.51 -7.97
N LEU A 325 14.93 18.23 -7.60
CA LEU A 325 15.61 18.97 -6.55
C LEU A 325 15.80 20.45 -6.93
N SER A 326 16.15 20.72 -8.19
CA SER A 326 16.23 22.10 -8.69
C SER A 326 14.88 22.83 -8.62
N LEU A 327 13.78 22.11 -8.90
CA LEU A 327 12.43 22.67 -8.74
C LEU A 327 12.05 22.85 -7.28
N LYS A 328 12.45 21.94 -6.40
CA LYS A 328 12.26 22.05 -4.95
C LYS A 328 12.91 23.32 -4.43
N ASP A 329 14.12 23.65 -4.88
CA ASP A 329 14.80 24.90 -4.51
C ASP A 329 14.01 26.14 -4.97
N ARG A 330 13.32 26.06 -6.11
CA ARG A 330 12.50 27.14 -6.67
C ARG A 330 11.12 27.25 -6.02
N PHE A 331 10.53 26.14 -5.60
CA PHE A 331 9.18 26.05 -5.04
C PHE A 331 9.16 25.25 -3.71
N PRO A 332 9.91 25.68 -2.68
CA PRO A 332 10.18 24.86 -1.49
C PRO A 332 8.93 24.49 -0.70
N GLU A 333 7.96 25.39 -0.59
CA GLU A 333 6.70 25.12 0.12
C GLU A 333 5.80 24.14 -0.64
N ARG A 334 5.86 24.13 -1.96
CA ARG A 334 5.02 23.27 -2.82
C ARG A 334 5.62 21.89 -3.03
N LEU A 335 6.95 21.78 -2.93
CA LEU A 335 7.73 20.57 -3.15
C LEU A 335 8.40 20.08 -1.87
N ALA A 336 7.87 20.45 -0.70
CA ALA A 336 8.39 20.03 0.59
C ALA A 336 8.42 18.49 0.74
N ASP A 337 7.46 17.80 0.10
CA ASP A 337 7.35 16.33 0.09
C ASP A 337 8.39 15.64 -0.82
N VAL A 338 9.16 16.37 -1.63
CA VAL A 338 10.25 15.78 -2.43
C VAL A 338 11.37 15.35 -1.49
N VAL A 339 11.55 14.03 -1.40
CA VAL A 339 12.54 13.42 -0.50
C VAL A 339 13.95 13.74 -1.00
N GLU A 340 14.78 14.28 -0.10
CA GLU A 340 16.18 14.59 -0.37
C GLU A 340 17.07 13.69 0.46
N TYR A 341 17.90 12.86 -0.19
CA TYR A 341 18.84 11.98 0.51
C TYR A 341 20.14 12.69 0.88
N SER A 342 20.85 12.20 1.90
CA SER A 342 22.12 12.82 2.32
C SER A 342 23.23 12.78 1.27
N TRP A 343 23.10 11.90 0.27
CA TRP A 343 23.99 11.77 -0.90
C TRP A 343 23.33 12.25 -2.19
N ALA A 344 22.20 12.98 -2.10
CA ALA A 344 21.42 13.36 -3.27
C ALA A 344 22.13 14.37 -4.18
N ARG A 345 23.00 15.22 -3.64
CA ARG A 345 23.65 16.33 -4.36
C ARG A 345 25.16 16.21 -4.41
#